data_AF-A0A9E3B261-F1
#
_entry.id   AF-A0A9E3B261-F1
#
_cell.length_a   1.000
_cell.length_b   1.000
_cell.length_c   1.000
_cell.angle_alpha   90.00
_cell.angle_beta   90.00
_cell.angle_gamma   90.00
#
_symmetry.space_group_name_H-M   'P 1'
#
loop_
_entity.id
_entity.type
_entity.pdbx_description
1 polymer ?
#
loop_
_entity_poly.entity_id
_entity_poly.type
_entity_poly.pdbx_seq_one_letter_code
_entity_poly.pdbx_strand_id
1 'polypeptide(L)'
;MIDVKAYDISFSEDQPETFLAQLLGVLQSETSQPEIKVPRSLLKVLVIDVDKLRAGAVAQLINATGYQSIIAVNTLDGFTLFLRGSYIPQAIILGSDYIAEPHFLRRLLQQTMQKYQLRVPLFRLAPPPQPITPYVSRRTSQPLQELSSAKRPQQTGNIEQVGREKLLLTGQSLGRYQIQTVLGGGLQGSVYQAYDRLREQEVALKAMQVSMMPYAVIRTSEEDANLFQQELDLLSKLEHPHIQVPSNAGRSYISGVPFVFKTMPYYPERSLALWLSRHVQKTFSHLEIAPLVMQLAGALQCAHDHQILYQNFKLSNLLIRNQPNNIRHLHLLLSDFPVAQDGSFFSKTFEAFPYMAPERWEGRVLPASDQYGLAAIVYELLAGRPPFQGGSEYTMRFLHLNMQPQMPSVFSPNLPPAVNHVILRGLAKRPEDRFPSVAVFAKTLQRYCS
;
A
#
# COMPACT_ATOMS: atom_id res chain seq x y z
N MET A 1 -1.99 -18.39 -43.91
CA MET A 1 -1.81 -18.28 -42.45
C MET A 1 -1.19 -16.92 -42.18
N ILE A 2 -1.70 -16.14 -41.22
CA ILE A 2 -1.02 -14.91 -40.82
C ILE A 2 0.18 -15.36 -40.00
N ASP A 3 1.39 -15.03 -40.46
CA ASP A 3 2.62 -15.33 -39.74
C ASP A 3 2.73 -14.34 -38.57
N VAL A 4 2.42 -14.81 -37.36
CA VAL A 4 2.38 -13.97 -36.15
C VAL A 4 3.63 -14.26 -35.34
N LYS A 5 4.53 -13.27 -35.26
CA LYS A 5 5.68 -13.35 -34.33
C LYS A 5 5.18 -13.19 -32.90
N ALA A 6 5.36 -14.24 -32.11
CA ALA A 6 5.10 -14.25 -30.67
C ALA A 6 6.42 -14.23 -29.90
N TYR A 7 6.47 -13.41 -28.86
CA TYR A 7 7.62 -13.24 -27.98
C TYR A 7 7.22 -13.58 -26.55
N ASP A 8 7.97 -14.47 -25.91
CA ASP A 8 7.79 -14.72 -24.48
C ASP A 8 8.65 -13.71 -23.71
N ILE A 9 8.00 -12.90 -22.89
CA ILE A 9 8.63 -11.87 -22.06
C ILE A 9 8.43 -12.24 -20.61
N SER A 10 9.52 -12.24 -19.84
CA SER A 10 9.44 -12.46 -18.40
C SER A 10 8.92 -11.19 -17.75
N PHE A 11 7.82 -11.31 -17.01
CA PHE A 11 7.32 -10.24 -16.17
C PHE A 11 7.47 -10.65 -14.71
N SER A 12 8.27 -9.88 -13.99
CA SER A 12 8.42 -9.97 -12.55
C SER A 12 8.21 -8.58 -11.97
N GLU A 13 7.43 -8.49 -10.89
CA GLU A 13 7.29 -7.25 -10.13
C GLU A 13 8.63 -6.79 -9.54
N ASP A 14 9.57 -7.72 -9.34
CA ASP A 14 10.89 -7.44 -8.79
C ASP A 14 11.89 -6.92 -9.85
N GLN A 15 11.62 -7.10 -11.15
CA GLN A 15 12.55 -6.76 -12.25
C GLN A 15 11.85 -6.18 -13.50
N PRO A 16 11.10 -5.06 -13.40
CA PRO A 16 10.36 -4.49 -14.53
C PRO A 16 11.25 -3.88 -15.61
N GLU A 17 12.48 -3.50 -15.29
CA GLU A 17 13.48 -3.05 -16.27
C GLU A 17 13.80 -4.13 -17.31
N THR A 18 13.83 -5.40 -16.89
CA THR A 18 14.02 -6.54 -17.80
C THR A 18 12.83 -6.68 -18.75
N PHE A 19 11.61 -6.58 -18.21
CA PHE A 19 10.38 -6.58 -18.99
C PHE A 19 10.36 -5.42 -20.01
N LEU A 20 10.65 -4.19 -19.56
CA LEU A 20 10.65 -3.00 -20.41
C LEU A 20 11.74 -3.06 -21.48
N ALA A 21 12.94 -3.53 -21.15
CA ALA A 21 14.02 -3.68 -22.12
C ALA A 21 13.65 -4.68 -23.22
N GLN A 22 13.05 -5.81 -22.86
CA GLN A 22 12.56 -6.82 -23.81
C GLN A 22 11.42 -6.26 -24.68
N LEU A 23 10.45 -5.57 -24.07
CA LEU A 23 9.33 -4.99 -24.78
C LEU A 23 9.76 -3.87 -25.73
N LEU A 24 10.54 -2.90 -25.26
CA LEU A 24 10.99 -1.75 -26.05
C LEU A 24 11.93 -2.17 -27.17
N GLY A 25 12.82 -3.14 -26.94
CA GLY A 25 13.69 -3.67 -27.99
C GLY A 25 12.90 -4.23 -29.18
N VAL A 26 11.82 -4.97 -28.92
CA VAL A 26 10.94 -5.50 -29.97
C VAL A 26 10.09 -4.39 -30.60
N LEU A 27 9.51 -3.50 -29.79
CA LEU A 27 8.73 -2.38 -30.33
C LEU A 27 9.56 -1.49 -31.25
N GLN A 28 10.77 -1.08 -30.84
CA GLN A 28 11.63 -0.19 -31.63
C GLN A 28 12.14 -0.84 -32.92
N SER A 29 12.49 -2.13 -32.87
CA SER A 29 12.91 -2.88 -34.07
C SER A 29 11.78 -3.09 -35.07
N GLU A 30 10.54 -3.32 -34.62
CA GLU A 30 9.36 -3.48 -35.48
C GLU A 30 8.76 -2.12 -35.93
N THR A 31 8.99 -1.02 -35.20
CA THR A 31 8.56 0.34 -35.61
C THR A 31 9.45 0.94 -36.72
N SER A 32 10.55 0.28 -37.08
CA SER A 32 11.43 0.68 -38.19
C SER A 32 10.88 0.30 -39.57
N GLN A 33 9.64 -0.20 -39.65
CA GLN A 33 8.91 -0.42 -40.91
C GLN A 33 8.50 0.94 -41.55
N PRO A 34 8.50 1.05 -42.89
CA PRO A 34 8.33 2.34 -43.57
C PRO A 34 6.95 2.96 -43.32
N GLU A 35 6.96 4.25 -42.95
CA GLU A 35 5.84 5.18 -42.73
C GLU A 35 4.49 4.58 -42.31
N ILE A 36 4.32 4.43 -40.99
CA ILE A 36 3.00 4.22 -40.39
C ILE A 36 2.11 5.43 -40.70
N LYS A 37 1.18 5.30 -41.66
CA LYS A 37 0.20 6.34 -42.07
C LYS A 37 -0.88 6.66 -41.01
N VAL A 38 -0.69 6.22 -39.77
CA VAL A 38 -1.67 6.31 -38.68
C VAL A 38 -1.18 7.33 -37.65
N PRO A 39 -2.03 8.25 -37.15
CA PRO A 39 -1.67 9.15 -36.07
C PRO A 39 -1.19 8.39 -34.83
N ARG A 40 -0.01 8.76 -34.30
CA ARG A 40 0.58 8.12 -33.11
C ARG A 40 -0.33 8.17 -31.89
N SER A 41 -1.21 9.16 -31.79
CA SER A 41 -2.21 9.29 -30.71
C SER A 41 -3.27 8.19 -30.69
N LEU A 42 -3.47 7.47 -31.80
CA LEU A 42 -4.41 6.35 -31.89
C LEU A 42 -3.74 4.99 -31.67
N LEU A 43 -2.40 4.93 -31.71
CA LEU A 43 -1.64 3.71 -31.52
C LEU A 43 -1.56 3.37 -30.03
N LYS A 44 -2.05 2.18 -29.66
CA LYS A 44 -1.98 1.68 -28.28
C LYS A 44 -1.44 0.26 -28.21
N VAL A 45 -0.76 -0.05 -27.12
CA VAL A 45 -0.44 -1.42 -26.73
C VAL A 45 -1.64 -1.99 -25.99
N LEU A 46 -2.22 -3.06 -26.54
CA LEU A 46 -3.34 -3.76 -25.92
C LEU A 46 -2.81 -4.76 -24.90
N VAL A 47 -3.23 -4.64 -23.64
CA VAL A 47 -2.92 -5.59 -22.57
C VAL A 47 -4.18 -6.41 -22.29
N ILE A 48 -4.13 -7.72 -22.57
CA ILE A 48 -5.20 -8.67 -22.28
C ILE A 48 -4.78 -9.53 -21.11
N ASP A 49 -5.40 -9.32 -19.96
CA ASP A 49 -5.12 -10.12 -18.77
C ASP A 49 -6.34 -10.17 -17.85
N VAL A 50 -6.64 -11.36 -17.35
CA VAL A 50 -7.73 -11.60 -16.39
C VAL A 50 -7.38 -11.05 -15.01
N ASP A 51 -6.09 -11.00 -14.68
CA ASP A 51 -5.57 -10.36 -13.48
C ASP A 51 -5.50 -8.84 -13.70
N LYS A 52 -6.51 -8.13 -13.18
CA LYS A 52 -6.63 -6.67 -13.30
C LYS A 52 -5.46 -5.92 -12.67
N LEU A 53 -4.83 -6.47 -11.62
CA LEU A 53 -3.71 -5.83 -10.95
C LEU A 53 -2.46 -5.90 -11.83
N ARG A 54 -2.17 -7.10 -12.36
CA ARG A 54 -1.07 -7.31 -13.30
C ARG A 54 -1.27 -6.53 -14.60
N ALA A 55 -2.48 -6.55 -15.16
CA ALA A 55 -2.82 -5.76 -16.35
C ALA A 55 -2.57 -4.26 -16.13
N GLY A 56 -2.96 -3.75 -14.96
CA GLY A 56 -2.76 -2.37 -14.55
C GLY A 56 -1.27 -2.01 -14.40
N ALA A 57 -0.49 -2.87 -13.76
CA ALA A 57 0.95 -2.68 -13.59
C ALA A 57 1.68 -2.65 -14.94
N VAL A 58 1.40 -3.62 -15.82
CA VAL A 58 1.97 -3.70 -17.17
C VAL A 58 1.59 -2.46 -17.99
N ALA A 59 0.32 -2.05 -17.96
CA ALA A 59 -0.14 -0.84 -18.63
C ALA A 59 0.57 0.43 -18.12
N GLN A 60 0.75 0.57 -16.82
CA GLN A 60 1.46 1.72 -16.24
C GLN A 60 2.93 1.77 -16.66
N LEU A 61 3.61 0.62 -16.68
CA LEU A 61 5.00 0.53 -17.17
C LEU A 61 5.12 0.94 -18.62
N ILE A 62 4.20 0.49 -19.49
CA ILE A 62 4.14 0.91 -20.89
C ILE A 62 3.94 2.43 -20.99
N ASN A 63 2.99 2.97 -20.24
CA ASN A 63 2.68 4.40 -20.27
C ASN A 63 3.84 5.28 -19.80
N ALA A 64 4.63 4.80 -18.83
CA ALA A 64 5.82 5.50 -18.34
C ALA A 64 6.91 5.66 -19.42
N THR A 65 6.88 4.85 -20.47
CA THR A 65 7.86 4.91 -21.59
C THR A 65 7.40 5.80 -22.75
N GLY A 66 6.24 6.48 -22.64
CA GLY A 66 5.69 7.35 -23.67
C GLY A 66 4.80 6.64 -24.71
N TYR A 67 4.68 5.31 -24.65
CA TYR A 67 3.66 4.57 -25.39
C TYR A 67 2.31 4.68 -24.68
N GLN A 68 1.20 4.55 -25.40
CA GLN A 68 -0.12 4.46 -24.77
C GLN A 68 -0.58 3.01 -24.66
N SER A 69 -1.25 2.66 -23.56
CA SER A 69 -1.82 1.33 -23.35
C SER A 69 -3.35 1.35 -23.29
N ILE A 70 -3.97 0.20 -23.55
CA ILE A 70 -5.38 -0.05 -23.25
C ILE A 70 -5.52 -1.46 -22.67
N ILE A 71 -6.37 -1.60 -21.65
CA ILE A 71 -6.57 -2.88 -20.93
C ILE A 71 -7.89 -3.50 -21.39
N ALA A 72 -7.86 -4.81 -21.63
CA ALA A 72 -9.04 -5.63 -21.84
C ALA A 72 -8.96 -6.88 -20.95
N VAL A 73 -10.11 -7.33 -20.43
CA VAL A 73 -10.17 -8.52 -19.55
C VAL A 73 -10.04 -9.81 -20.36
N ASN A 74 -10.49 -9.78 -21.61
CA ASN A 74 -10.41 -10.89 -22.56
C ASN A 74 -10.25 -10.38 -24.01
N THR A 75 -10.06 -11.30 -24.95
CA THR A 75 -9.90 -10.97 -26.37
C THR A 75 -11.14 -10.41 -27.04
N LEU A 76 -12.35 -10.78 -26.58
CA LEU A 76 -13.60 -10.24 -27.09
C LEU A 76 -13.75 -8.75 -26.76
N ASP A 77 -13.41 -8.35 -25.53
CA ASP A 77 -13.45 -6.96 -25.08
C ASP A 77 -12.45 -6.11 -25.88
N GLY A 78 -11.22 -6.60 -26.04
CA GLY A 78 -10.21 -5.95 -26.87
C GLY A 78 -10.69 -5.78 -28.31
N PHE A 79 -11.23 -6.84 -28.92
CA PHE A 79 -11.77 -6.77 -30.29
C PHE A 79 -12.97 -5.80 -30.41
N THR A 80 -13.84 -5.76 -29.39
CA THR A 80 -14.98 -4.83 -29.36
C THR A 80 -14.53 -3.38 -29.30
N LEU A 81 -13.53 -3.07 -28.47
CA LEU A 81 -12.91 -1.73 -28.39
C LEU A 81 -12.26 -1.32 -29.72
N PHE A 82 -11.67 -2.27 -30.44
CA PHE A 82 -11.11 -2.03 -31.78
C PHE A 82 -12.20 -1.70 -32.80
N LEU A 83 -13.30 -2.47 -32.85
CA LEU A 83 -14.42 -2.21 -33.77
C LEU A 83 -15.08 -0.84 -33.53
N ARG A 84 -15.10 -0.38 -32.27
CA ARG A 84 -15.58 0.97 -31.89
C ARG A 84 -14.60 2.09 -32.23
N GLY A 85 -13.42 1.77 -32.78
CA GLY A 85 -12.39 2.76 -33.13
C GLY A 85 -11.69 3.39 -31.93
N SER A 86 -11.74 2.77 -30.74
CA SER A 86 -11.16 3.34 -29.51
C SER A 86 -9.62 3.30 -29.47
N TYR A 87 -9.00 2.47 -30.32
CA TYR A 87 -7.56 2.35 -30.48
C TYR A 87 -7.18 1.58 -31.75
N ILE A 88 -5.91 1.66 -32.13
CA ILE A 88 -5.27 0.82 -33.16
C ILE A 88 -4.12 0.06 -32.49
N PRO A 89 -4.13 -1.29 -32.48
CA PRO A 89 -3.11 -2.07 -31.79
C PRO A 89 -1.77 -1.93 -32.52
N GLN A 90 -0.76 -1.42 -31.81
CA GLN A 90 0.63 -1.46 -32.25
C GLN A 90 1.39 -2.66 -31.67
N ALA A 91 0.86 -3.25 -30.60
CA ALA A 91 1.33 -4.49 -29.98
C ALA A 91 0.21 -5.07 -29.10
N ILE A 92 0.27 -6.38 -28.84
CA ILE A 92 -0.65 -7.07 -27.93
C ILE A 92 0.16 -7.85 -26.90
N ILE A 93 -0.15 -7.66 -25.61
CA ILE A 93 0.41 -8.42 -24.49
C ILE A 93 -0.69 -9.32 -23.94
N LEU A 94 -0.39 -10.61 -23.81
CA LEU A 94 -1.25 -11.63 -23.21
C LEU A 94 -0.72 -12.00 -21.82
N GLY A 95 -1.59 -11.96 -20.82
CA GLY A 95 -1.31 -12.38 -19.45
C GLY A 95 -0.88 -13.85 -19.36
N SER A 96 -0.22 -14.20 -18.26
CA SER A 96 0.30 -15.56 -18.00
C SER A 96 -0.80 -16.61 -17.89
N ASP A 97 -1.99 -16.19 -17.46
CA ASP A 97 -3.17 -17.05 -17.26
C ASP A 97 -4.13 -17.03 -18.46
N TYR A 98 -3.68 -16.52 -19.60
CA TYR A 98 -4.51 -16.41 -20.80
C TYR A 98 -4.88 -17.81 -21.34
N ILE A 99 -6.17 -18.15 -21.23
CA ILE A 99 -6.76 -19.32 -21.89
C ILE A 99 -7.07 -18.94 -23.34
N ALA A 100 -6.56 -19.71 -24.29
CA ALA A 100 -6.62 -19.36 -25.70
C ALA A 100 -8.07 -19.22 -26.21
N GLU A 101 -8.46 -17.99 -26.54
CA GLU A 101 -9.61 -17.66 -27.40
C GLU A 101 -9.09 -17.20 -28.78
N PRO A 102 -8.54 -18.12 -29.61
CA PRO A 102 -7.77 -17.76 -30.79
C PRO A 102 -8.61 -17.05 -31.87
N HIS A 103 -9.93 -17.18 -31.84
CA HIS A 103 -10.83 -16.63 -32.86
C HIS A 103 -10.83 -15.10 -32.89
N PHE A 104 -11.04 -14.44 -31.74
CA PHE A 104 -11.13 -12.97 -31.68
C PHE A 104 -9.76 -12.32 -31.84
N LEU A 105 -8.72 -12.90 -31.26
CA LEU A 105 -7.34 -12.45 -31.47
C LEU A 105 -6.94 -12.51 -32.95
N ARG A 106 -7.25 -13.61 -33.63
CA ARG A 106 -6.96 -13.76 -35.06
C ARG A 106 -7.74 -12.75 -35.92
N ARG A 107 -9.02 -12.50 -35.59
CA ARG A 107 -9.81 -11.47 -36.28
C ARG A 107 -9.24 -10.07 -36.07
N LEU A 108 -8.83 -9.74 -34.84
CA LEU A 108 -8.20 -8.46 -34.51
C LEU A 108 -6.92 -8.24 -35.34
N LEU A 109 -6.02 -9.24 -35.37
CA LEU A 109 -4.78 -9.19 -36.14
C LEU A 109 -5.05 -9.06 -37.65
N GLN A 110 -5.96 -9.87 -38.18
CA GLN A 110 -6.33 -9.85 -39.60
C GLN A 110 -6.91 -8.51 -40.02
N GLN A 111 -7.85 -7.96 -39.24
CA GLN A 111 -8.46 -6.67 -39.55
C GLN A 111 -7.50 -5.51 -39.38
N THR A 112 -6.59 -5.57 -38.41
CA THR A 112 -5.55 -4.54 -38.24
C THR A 112 -4.61 -4.51 -39.46
N MET A 113 -4.15 -5.69 -39.92
CA MET A 113 -3.30 -5.80 -41.10
C MET A 113 -4.05 -5.38 -42.38
N GLN A 114 -5.31 -5.76 -42.54
CA GLN A 114 -6.08 -5.38 -43.73
C GLN A 114 -6.40 -3.88 -43.78
N LYS A 115 -6.77 -3.28 -42.63
CA LYS A 115 -7.23 -1.89 -42.56
C LYS A 115 -6.09 -0.89 -42.46
N TYR A 116 -5.03 -1.22 -41.73
CA TYR A 116 -3.94 -0.30 -41.42
C TYR A 116 -2.59 -0.74 -41.99
N GLN A 117 -2.51 -1.92 -42.62
CA GLN A 117 -1.26 -2.49 -43.15
C GLN A 117 -0.19 -2.67 -42.06
N LEU A 118 -0.62 -2.76 -40.79
CA LEU A 118 0.23 -2.92 -39.61
C LEU A 118 0.34 -4.39 -39.21
N ARG A 119 1.57 -4.86 -39.04
CA ARG A 119 1.87 -6.13 -38.39
C ARG A 119 1.98 -5.89 -36.89
N VAL A 120 1.22 -6.64 -36.11
CA VAL A 120 1.13 -6.45 -34.66
C VAL A 120 1.90 -7.57 -33.96
N PRO A 121 3.01 -7.28 -33.26
CA PRO A 121 3.72 -8.27 -32.47
C PRO A 121 2.88 -8.72 -31.27
N LEU A 122 3.01 -10.01 -30.94
CA LEU A 122 2.35 -10.61 -29.78
C LEU A 122 3.38 -10.90 -28.69
N PHE A 123 3.06 -10.51 -27.46
CA PHE A 123 3.87 -10.79 -26.29
C PHE A 123 3.09 -11.69 -25.33
N ARG A 124 3.75 -12.69 -24.75
CA ARG A 124 3.18 -13.55 -23.70
C ARG A 124 3.96 -13.34 -22.43
N LEU A 125 3.26 -13.08 -21.33
CA LEU A 125 3.89 -13.00 -20.02
C LEU A 125 4.22 -14.41 -19.55
N ALA A 126 5.50 -14.73 -19.47
CA ALA A 126 5.97 -15.99 -18.91
C ALA A 126 6.06 -15.87 -17.38
N PRO A 127 5.71 -16.93 -16.61
CA PRO A 127 6.01 -16.96 -15.17
C PRO A 127 7.54 -16.90 -14.95
N PRO A 128 8.01 -16.31 -13.84
CA PRO A 128 9.44 -16.20 -13.57
C PRO A 128 10.09 -17.59 -13.51
N PRO A 129 11.34 -17.74 -13.99
CA PRO A 129 12.05 -19.01 -13.91
C PRO A 129 12.20 -19.42 -12.44
N GLN A 130 11.72 -20.61 -12.08
CA GLN A 130 11.88 -21.13 -10.72
C GLN A 130 13.38 -21.37 -10.43
N PRO A 131 13.89 -21.01 -9.24
CA PRO A 131 15.26 -21.34 -8.86
C PRO A 131 15.42 -22.87 -8.79
N ILE A 132 16.45 -23.39 -9.46
CA ILE A 132 16.83 -24.80 -9.39
C ILE A 132 17.40 -25.04 -7.99
N THR A 133 16.60 -25.59 -7.07
CA THR A 133 17.12 -26.16 -5.82
C THR A 133 17.83 -27.49 -6.12
N PRO A 134 19.11 -27.67 -5.73
CA PRO A 134 19.76 -28.96 -5.89
C PRO A 134 19.12 -29.99 -4.96
N TYR A 135 18.55 -31.03 -5.56
CA TYR A 135 17.92 -32.14 -4.87
C TYR A 135 18.99 -32.99 -4.17
N VAL A 136 19.10 -32.88 -2.85
CA VAL A 136 19.90 -33.80 -2.03
C VAL A 136 19.13 -35.13 -1.94
N SER A 137 19.57 -36.11 -2.71
CA SER A 137 19.02 -37.47 -2.67
C SER A 137 19.32 -38.15 -1.33
N ARG A 138 18.31 -38.38 -0.49
CA ARG A 138 18.35 -39.49 0.48
C ARG A 138 17.62 -40.69 -0.12
N ARG A 139 18.42 -41.69 -0.49
CA ARG A 139 17.98 -43.04 -0.85
C ARG A 139 17.33 -43.71 0.36
N THR A 140 16.10 -44.19 0.19
CA THR A 140 15.68 -45.46 0.77
C THR A 140 14.82 -46.18 -0.27
N SER A 141 15.35 -47.33 -0.65
CA SER A 141 14.89 -48.31 -1.62
C SER A 141 13.75 -49.17 -1.09
N GLN A 142 12.68 -49.37 -1.88
CA GLN A 142 12.02 -50.66 -2.11
C GLN A 142 10.99 -50.57 -3.26
N PRO A 143 10.71 -51.66 -3.99
CA PRO A 143 10.15 -51.62 -5.35
C PRO A 143 8.62 -51.66 -5.37
N LEU A 144 8.03 -50.92 -6.32
CA LEU A 144 6.64 -51.01 -6.72
C LEU A 144 6.41 -52.32 -7.52
N GLN A 145 5.56 -53.19 -7.00
CA GLN A 145 4.85 -54.21 -7.77
C GLN A 145 3.46 -53.69 -8.14
N GLU A 146 3.12 -53.93 -9.40
CA GLU A 146 1.86 -53.62 -10.07
C GLU A 146 0.64 -54.20 -9.33
N LEU A 147 -0.46 -53.45 -9.32
CA LEU A 147 -1.80 -54.01 -9.43
C LEU A 147 -2.75 -52.95 -10.01
N SER A 148 -3.05 -53.20 -11.28
CA SER A 148 -4.17 -52.65 -12.04
C SER A 148 -5.51 -52.90 -11.33
N SER A 149 -6.46 -52.01 -11.64
CA SER A 149 -7.92 -52.17 -11.54
C SER A 149 -8.58 -52.11 -10.16
N ALA A 150 -9.18 -50.95 -9.86
CA ALA A 150 -10.57 -50.85 -9.38
C ALA A 150 -11.03 -49.39 -9.35
N LYS A 151 -12.14 -49.13 -10.02
CA LYS A 151 -12.92 -47.89 -9.97
C LYS A 151 -13.15 -47.47 -8.51
N ARG A 152 -12.89 -46.20 -8.17
CA ARG A 152 -13.43 -45.55 -6.97
C ARG A 152 -14.33 -44.37 -7.34
N PRO A 153 -15.38 -44.13 -6.54
CA PRO A 153 -16.46 -43.22 -6.87
C PRO A 153 -16.05 -41.76 -6.70
N GLN A 154 -16.67 -40.91 -7.51
CA GLN A 154 -16.75 -39.47 -7.30
C GLN A 154 -17.35 -39.22 -5.92
N GLN A 155 -16.53 -38.71 -5.00
CA GLN A 155 -17.00 -37.91 -3.88
C GLN A 155 -16.30 -36.56 -3.96
N THR A 156 -17.11 -35.58 -4.30
CA THR A 156 -16.91 -34.15 -4.13
C THR A 156 -16.51 -33.87 -2.67
N GLY A 157 -15.21 -33.73 -2.44
CA GLY A 157 -14.69 -33.03 -1.27
C GLY A 157 -14.45 -31.58 -1.68
N ASN A 158 -15.42 -30.71 -1.39
CA ASN A 158 -15.18 -29.28 -1.32
C ASN A 158 -14.04 -29.07 -0.31
N ILE A 159 -12.84 -28.74 -0.80
CA ILE A 159 -11.88 -28.01 0.02
C ILE A 159 -12.46 -26.61 0.10
N GLU A 160 -13.37 -26.40 1.06
CA GLU A 160 -13.72 -25.06 1.50
C GLU A 160 -12.42 -24.40 1.98
N GLN A 161 -11.91 -23.48 1.17
CA GLN A 161 -11.11 -22.39 1.70
C GLN A 161 -11.98 -21.70 2.75
N VAL A 162 -11.78 -22.05 4.02
CA VAL A 162 -12.32 -21.28 5.14
C VAL A 162 -11.73 -19.88 5.00
N GLY A 163 -12.48 -18.98 4.38
CA GLY A 163 -12.20 -17.55 4.44
C GLY A 163 -12.10 -17.20 5.92
N ARG A 164 -10.97 -16.62 6.35
CA ARG A 164 -10.84 -16.04 7.68
C ARG A 164 -11.76 -14.83 7.76
N GLU A 165 -13.05 -15.06 7.93
CA GLU A 165 -14.03 -13.99 8.03
C GLU A 165 -13.80 -13.19 9.31
N LYS A 166 -13.69 -11.88 9.14
CA LYS A 166 -13.52 -10.95 10.26
C LYS A 166 -14.86 -10.85 10.99
N LEU A 167 -14.98 -11.55 12.12
CA LEU A 167 -16.14 -11.45 13.02
C LEU A 167 -16.42 -9.99 13.38
N LEU A 168 -17.59 -9.50 13.00
CA LEU A 168 -18.11 -8.21 13.42
C LEU A 168 -18.65 -8.33 14.85
N LEU A 169 -18.06 -7.54 15.76
CA LEU A 169 -18.38 -7.62 17.18
C LEU A 169 -19.50 -6.67 17.62
N THR A 170 -20.12 -5.94 16.70
CA THR A 170 -21.22 -5.01 16.99
C THR A 170 -22.36 -5.73 17.72
N GLY A 171 -22.80 -5.18 18.86
CA GLY A 171 -23.84 -5.77 19.70
C GLY A 171 -23.34 -6.85 20.67
N GLN A 172 -22.10 -7.31 20.53
CA GLN A 172 -21.49 -8.29 21.43
C GLN A 172 -20.87 -7.61 22.66
N SER A 173 -20.53 -8.41 23.67
CA SER A 173 -19.70 -7.98 24.79
C SER A 173 -18.34 -8.64 24.72
N LEU A 174 -17.28 -7.84 24.88
CA LEU A 174 -15.92 -8.34 25.01
C LEU A 174 -15.45 -8.05 26.44
N GLY A 175 -15.52 -9.06 27.31
CA GLY A 175 -15.38 -8.85 28.75
C GLY A 175 -16.40 -7.85 29.28
N ARG A 176 -15.92 -6.78 29.94
CA ARG A 176 -16.77 -5.71 30.50
C ARG A 176 -17.26 -4.67 29.48
N TYR A 177 -16.76 -4.72 28.25
CA TYR A 177 -17.03 -3.71 27.24
C TYR A 177 -18.19 -4.13 26.36
N GLN A 178 -19.23 -3.30 26.31
CA GLN A 178 -20.34 -3.50 25.39
C GLN A 178 -20.04 -2.81 24.06
N ILE A 179 -19.94 -3.58 22.99
CA ILE A 179 -19.53 -3.08 21.68
C ILE A 179 -20.76 -2.51 20.96
N GLN A 180 -20.70 -1.23 20.61
CA GLN A 180 -21.85 -0.49 20.07
C GLN A 180 -21.79 -0.36 18.54
N THR A 181 -20.72 0.21 17.99
CA THR A 181 -20.60 0.49 16.55
C THR A 181 -19.16 0.36 16.06
N VAL A 182 -18.98 0.11 14.77
CA VAL A 182 -17.65 0.09 14.14
C VAL A 182 -17.21 1.52 13.84
N LEU A 183 -16.02 1.90 14.32
CA LEU A 183 -15.39 3.20 14.02
C LEU A 183 -14.47 3.12 12.79
N GLY A 184 -13.86 1.96 12.57
CA GLY A 184 -12.97 1.68 11.45
C GLY A 184 -12.32 0.31 11.59
N GLY A 185 -11.45 -0.05 10.66
CA GLY A 185 -10.69 -1.29 10.76
C GLY A 185 -9.57 -1.38 9.73
N GLY A 186 -8.55 -2.16 10.07
CA GLY A 186 -7.44 -2.46 9.18
C GLY A 186 -7.02 -3.93 9.28
N LEU A 187 -5.86 -4.23 8.70
CA LEU A 187 -5.19 -5.54 8.79
C LEU A 187 -4.98 -5.96 10.25
N GLN A 188 -4.73 -5.00 11.15
CA GLN A 188 -4.48 -5.23 12.57
C GLN A 188 -5.73 -5.19 13.46
N GLY A 189 -6.88 -5.63 12.94
CA GLY A 189 -8.13 -5.69 13.70
C GLY A 189 -9.09 -4.55 13.41
N SER A 190 -10.21 -4.55 14.13
CA SER A 190 -11.28 -3.55 14.00
C SER A 190 -11.31 -2.66 15.24
N VAL A 191 -11.64 -1.38 15.02
CA VAL A 191 -11.83 -0.39 16.08
C VAL A 191 -13.33 -0.13 16.22
N TYR A 192 -13.81 -0.21 17.44
CA TYR A 192 -15.22 -0.05 17.80
C TYR A 192 -15.40 1.08 18.80
N GLN A 193 -16.56 1.71 18.77
CA GLN A 193 -17.08 2.45 19.91
C GLN A 193 -17.67 1.41 20.87
N ALA A 194 -17.31 1.50 22.15
CA ALA A 194 -17.79 0.58 23.16
C ALA A 194 -18.04 1.33 24.47
N TYR A 195 -18.93 0.79 25.28
CA TYR A 195 -19.22 1.29 26.62
C TYR A 195 -18.48 0.45 27.66
N ASP A 196 -17.58 1.05 28.44
CA ASP A 196 -16.93 0.41 29.59
C ASP A 196 -17.92 0.40 30.76
N ARG A 197 -18.59 -0.73 30.99
CA ARG A 197 -19.61 -0.87 32.04
C ARG A 197 -19.07 -0.69 33.46
N LEU A 198 -17.76 -0.88 33.67
CA LEU A 198 -17.16 -0.70 35.00
C LEU A 198 -16.86 0.77 35.30
N ARG A 199 -16.48 1.54 34.29
CA ARG A 199 -16.15 2.98 34.43
C ARG A 199 -17.28 3.91 33.99
N GLU A 200 -18.36 3.36 33.47
CA GLU A 200 -19.55 4.07 33.00
C GLU A 200 -19.22 5.17 31.98
N GLN A 201 -18.38 4.83 30.99
CA GLN A 201 -17.94 5.78 29.97
C GLN A 201 -17.76 5.14 28.58
N GLU A 202 -17.83 5.98 27.56
CA GLU A 202 -17.51 5.63 26.18
C GLU A 202 -16.00 5.48 25.98
N VAL A 203 -15.60 4.40 25.32
CA VAL A 203 -14.22 4.09 24.96
C VAL A 203 -14.14 3.69 23.49
N ALA A 204 -13.01 3.96 22.87
CA ALA A 204 -12.68 3.25 21.63
C ALA A 204 -12.01 1.92 22.03
N LEU A 205 -12.38 0.82 21.37
CA LEU A 205 -11.87 -0.53 21.60
C LEU A 205 -11.34 -1.10 20.29
N LYS A 206 -10.06 -1.43 20.21
CA LYS A 206 -9.46 -2.15 19.08
C LYS A 206 -9.36 -3.62 19.45
N ALA A 207 -9.94 -4.49 18.61
CA ALA A 207 -9.92 -5.93 18.81
C ALA A 207 -9.38 -6.66 17.58
N MET A 208 -8.63 -7.73 17.82
CA MET A 208 -8.06 -8.61 16.81
C MET A 208 -8.26 -10.07 17.22
N GLN A 209 -8.72 -10.91 16.29
CA GLN A 209 -8.73 -12.35 16.49
C GLN A 209 -7.30 -12.87 16.58
N VAL A 210 -7.01 -13.75 17.54
CA VAL A 210 -5.66 -14.30 17.73
C VAL A 210 -5.17 -15.05 16.48
N SER A 211 -6.08 -15.72 15.76
CA SER A 211 -5.80 -16.40 14.48
C SER A 211 -5.33 -15.48 13.35
N MET A 212 -5.50 -14.17 13.50
CA MET A 212 -5.07 -13.14 12.54
C MET A 212 -3.76 -12.46 12.95
N MET A 213 -3.16 -12.84 14.08
CA MET A 213 -1.89 -12.26 14.52
C MET A 213 -0.76 -12.64 13.54
N PRO A 214 0.14 -11.71 13.21
CA PRO A 214 1.26 -12.02 12.31
C PRO A 214 2.16 -13.11 12.90
N TYR A 215 2.55 -14.10 12.09
CA TYR A 215 3.42 -15.22 12.50
C TYR A 215 4.74 -14.80 13.16
N ALA A 216 5.27 -13.63 12.85
CA ALA A 216 6.48 -13.09 13.48
C ALA A 216 6.29 -12.81 15.00
N VAL A 217 5.06 -12.55 15.44
CA VAL A 217 4.68 -12.29 16.84
C VAL A 217 4.39 -13.60 17.59
N ILE A 218 4.10 -14.69 16.87
CA ILE A 218 3.73 -16.01 17.44
C ILE A 218 4.96 -16.77 17.99
N ARG A 219 6.18 -16.26 17.80
CA ARG A 219 7.42 -16.94 18.25
C ARG A 219 7.70 -16.85 19.75
N THR A 220 7.11 -15.90 20.45
CA THR A 220 7.03 -15.91 21.92
C THR A 220 5.85 -16.79 22.30
N SER A 221 6.02 -17.73 23.25
CA SER A 221 5.02 -18.68 23.78
C SER A 221 3.57 -18.35 23.42
N GLU A 222 2.84 -19.31 22.83
CA GLU A 222 1.42 -19.17 22.38
C GLU A 222 0.47 -18.61 23.46
N GLU A 223 0.89 -18.64 24.72
CA GLU A 223 0.17 -18.16 25.89
C GLU A 223 0.44 -16.67 26.24
N ASP A 224 1.51 -16.01 25.77
CA ASP A 224 1.97 -14.71 26.32
C ASP A 224 1.90 -13.50 25.37
N ALA A 225 1.76 -13.69 24.05
CA ALA A 225 1.94 -12.60 23.09
C ALA A 225 0.69 -11.70 22.91
N ASN A 226 0.23 -10.99 23.95
CA ASN A 226 -0.73 -9.91 23.78
C ASN A 226 -0.02 -8.63 23.29
N LEU A 227 0.08 -8.46 21.96
CA LEU A 227 0.72 -7.29 21.35
C LEU A 227 0.17 -5.96 21.86
N PHE A 228 -1.12 -5.91 22.23
CA PHE A 228 -1.72 -4.70 22.77
C PHE A 228 -1.30 -4.41 24.21
N GLN A 229 -1.02 -5.44 25.01
CA GLN A 229 -0.40 -5.28 26.32
C GLN A 229 1.05 -4.81 26.16
N GLN A 230 1.80 -5.40 25.23
CA GLN A 230 3.16 -4.96 24.94
C GLN A 230 3.22 -3.51 24.44
N GLU A 231 2.27 -3.07 23.62
CA GLU A 231 2.14 -1.66 23.21
C GLU A 231 1.84 -0.75 24.41
N LEU A 232 0.92 -1.17 25.30
CA LEU A 232 0.64 -0.44 26.53
C LEU A 232 1.89 -0.31 27.40
N ASP A 233 2.61 -1.40 27.64
CA ASP A 233 3.82 -1.40 28.46
C ASP A 233 4.92 -0.53 27.83
N LEU A 234 5.06 -0.59 26.49
CA LEU A 234 5.99 0.24 25.71
C LEU A 234 5.70 1.74 25.89
N LEU A 235 4.43 2.13 25.77
CA LEU A 235 4.02 3.54 25.80
C LEU A 235 3.75 4.08 27.20
N SER A 236 3.56 3.22 28.21
CA SER A 236 3.28 3.62 29.60
C SER A 236 4.39 4.47 30.24
N LYS A 237 5.60 4.41 29.67
CA LYS A 237 6.77 5.18 30.09
C LYS A 237 6.80 6.60 29.49
N LEU A 238 5.93 6.89 28.52
CA LEU A 238 5.88 8.17 27.83
C LEU A 238 4.81 9.06 28.45
N GLU A 239 5.23 10.24 28.90
CA GLU A 239 4.33 11.30 29.33
C GLU A 239 4.35 12.44 28.30
N HIS A 240 3.39 12.43 27.38
CA HIS A 240 3.27 13.50 26.39
C HIS A 240 1.80 13.73 25.97
N PRO A 241 1.30 14.99 25.93
CA PRO A 241 -0.10 15.28 25.64
C PRO A 241 -0.53 14.89 24.22
N HIS A 242 0.41 14.72 23.29
CA HIS A 242 0.17 14.36 21.88
C HIS A 242 0.49 12.89 21.55
N ILE A 243 0.60 12.00 22.55
CA ILE A 243 0.71 10.55 22.37
C ILE A 243 -0.53 9.89 22.97
N GLN A 244 -1.23 9.04 22.21
CA GLN A 244 -2.33 8.24 22.73
C GLN A 244 -1.78 6.94 23.35
N VAL A 245 -1.73 6.90 24.68
CA VAL A 245 -1.43 5.69 25.44
C VAL A 245 -2.71 4.86 25.60
N PRO A 246 -2.69 3.53 25.34
CA PRO A 246 -3.83 2.67 25.63
C PRO A 246 -4.21 2.76 27.13
N SER A 247 -5.50 2.75 27.44
CA SER A 247 -5.98 2.78 28.83
C SER A 247 -6.00 1.39 29.48
N ASN A 248 -6.15 0.35 28.67
CA ASN A 248 -6.18 -1.04 29.12
C ASN A 248 -5.93 -1.96 27.92
N ALA A 249 -5.42 -3.16 28.16
CA ALA A 249 -5.31 -4.23 27.18
C ALA A 249 -5.70 -5.57 27.81
N GLY A 250 -6.10 -6.54 26.99
CA GLY A 250 -6.52 -7.83 27.52
C GLY A 250 -6.85 -8.86 26.46
N ARG A 251 -7.30 -10.01 26.94
CA ARG A 251 -7.79 -11.13 26.14
C ARG A 251 -9.23 -11.42 26.53
N SER A 252 -10.03 -11.85 25.57
CA SER A 252 -11.40 -12.29 25.81
C SER A 252 -11.84 -13.20 24.67
N TYR A 253 -12.93 -13.92 24.90
CA TYR A 253 -13.51 -14.82 23.90
C TYR A 253 -14.89 -14.31 23.50
N ILE A 254 -15.25 -14.47 22.23
CA ILE A 254 -16.61 -14.28 21.73
C ILE A 254 -16.98 -15.56 20.98
N SER A 255 -18.03 -16.24 21.44
CA SER A 255 -18.46 -17.53 20.88
C SER A 255 -17.33 -18.56 20.75
N GLY A 256 -16.47 -18.63 21.77
CA GLY A 256 -15.30 -19.53 21.79
C GLY A 256 -14.10 -19.05 20.96
N VAL A 257 -14.22 -17.97 20.19
CA VAL A 257 -13.12 -17.42 19.39
C VAL A 257 -12.26 -16.48 20.25
N PRO A 258 -10.93 -16.69 20.35
CA PRO A 258 -10.05 -15.83 21.14
C PRO A 258 -9.75 -14.50 20.43
N PHE A 259 -9.83 -13.42 21.20
CA PHE A 259 -9.47 -12.06 20.80
C PHE A 259 -8.46 -11.47 21.79
N VAL A 260 -7.55 -10.66 21.26
CA VAL A 260 -6.82 -9.64 22.02
C VAL A 260 -7.48 -8.29 21.77
N PHE A 261 -7.47 -7.40 22.76
CA PHE A 261 -7.97 -6.05 22.61
C PHE A 261 -7.14 -5.01 23.38
N LYS A 262 -7.24 -3.75 22.95
CA LYS A 262 -6.93 -2.56 23.75
C LYS A 262 -8.10 -1.60 23.77
N THR A 263 -8.16 -0.79 24.82
CA THR A 263 -9.07 0.34 24.94
C THR A 263 -8.30 1.64 25.05
N MET A 264 -8.90 2.71 24.56
CA MET A 264 -8.37 4.07 24.60
C MET A 264 -9.52 5.07 24.75
N PRO A 265 -9.24 6.33 25.14
CA PRO A 265 -10.26 7.37 25.15
C PRO A 265 -10.94 7.48 23.79
N TYR A 266 -12.27 7.59 23.79
CA TYR A 266 -13.03 7.81 22.58
C TYR A 266 -12.96 9.30 22.17
N TYR A 267 -12.59 9.55 20.92
CA TYR A 267 -12.60 10.90 20.35
C TYR A 267 -13.64 10.99 19.23
N PRO A 268 -14.70 11.80 19.38
CA PRO A 268 -15.76 11.93 18.38
C PRO A 268 -15.28 12.40 17.00
N GLU A 269 -14.24 13.22 16.96
CA GLU A 269 -13.65 13.72 15.70
C GLU A 269 -12.85 12.67 14.93
N ARG A 270 -12.48 11.57 15.60
CA ARG A 270 -11.72 10.46 15.02
C ARG A 270 -10.37 10.94 14.46
N SER A 271 -10.06 10.62 13.20
CA SER A 271 -8.75 10.83 12.60
C SER A 271 -8.69 12.04 11.69
N LEU A 272 -7.48 12.57 11.50
CA LEU A 272 -7.20 13.66 10.57
C LEU A 272 -7.62 13.30 9.14
N ALA A 273 -7.48 12.03 8.73
CA ALA A 273 -7.99 11.56 7.44
C ALA A 273 -9.49 11.82 7.27
N LEU A 274 -10.29 11.45 8.28
CA LEU A 274 -11.75 11.65 8.23
C LEU A 274 -12.10 13.14 8.31
N TRP A 275 -11.41 13.88 9.16
CA TRP A 275 -11.60 15.33 9.26
C TRP A 275 -11.33 16.01 7.91
N LEU A 276 -10.20 15.71 7.27
CA LEU A 276 -9.87 16.23 5.93
C LEU A 276 -10.91 15.85 4.87
N SER A 277 -11.45 14.63 4.90
CA SER A 277 -12.49 14.22 3.94
C SER A 277 -13.81 15.00 4.06
N ARG A 278 -14.09 15.56 5.24
CA ARG A 278 -15.30 16.37 5.50
C ARG A 278 -15.10 17.85 5.15
N HIS A 279 -13.85 18.30 5.03
CA HIS A 279 -13.53 19.68 4.71
C HIS A 279 -13.40 19.88 3.21
N VAL A 280 -14.00 20.96 2.70
CA VAL A 280 -13.93 21.32 1.27
C VAL A 280 -12.51 21.75 0.89
N GLN A 281 -11.81 22.40 1.82
CA GLN A 281 -10.44 22.85 1.65
C GLN A 281 -9.47 21.67 1.79
N LYS A 282 -8.72 21.40 0.73
CA LYS A 282 -7.71 20.33 0.69
C LYS A 282 -6.28 20.81 0.92
N THR A 283 -6.05 22.13 0.89
CA THR A 283 -4.74 22.75 1.07
C THR A 283 -4.80 23.80 2.17
N PHE A 284 -3.82 23.78 3.07
CA PHE A 284 -3.74 24.70 4.20
C PHE A 284 -2.53 25.62 4.04
N SER A 285 -2.59 26.80 4.65
CA SER A 285 -1.42 27.68 4.70
C SER A 285 -0.37 27.11 5.65
N HIS A 286 0.89 27.49 5.41
CA HIS A 286 2.01 27.12 6.28
C HIS A 286 1.85 27.66 7.71
N LEU A 287 1.16 28.80 7.88
CA LEU A 287 0.78 29.38 9.17
C LEU A 287 -0.21 28.50 9.95
N GLU A 288 -1.16 27.89 9.24
CA GLU A 288 -2.19 27.05 9.85
C GLU A 288 -1.62 25.70 10.29
N ILE A 289 -0.69 25.12 9.53
CA ILE A 289 -0.14 23.80 9.87
C ILE A 289 1.02 23.85 10.87
N ALA A 290 1.74 24.98 10.99
CA ALA A 290 2.92 25.06 11.84
C ALA A 290 2.69 24.61 13.30
N PRO A 291 1.57 24.98 13.98
CA PRO A 291 1.27 24.47 15.32
C PRO A 291 1.13 22.95 15.36
N LEU A 292 0.53 22.33 14.34
CA LEU A 292 0.34 20.89 14.28
C LEU A 292 1.67 20.16 14.12
N VAL A 293 2.56 20.70 13.29
CA VAL A 293 3.91 20.14 13.13
C VAL A 293 4.67 20.18 14.45
N MET A 294 4.53 21.26 15.23
CA MET A 294 5.14 21.37 16.55
C MET A 294 4.58 20.34 17.54
N GLN A 295 3.26 20.12 17.57
CA GLN A 295 2.61 19.10 18.41
C GLN A 295 3.14 17.70 18.09
N LEU A 296 3.15 17.33 16.81
CA LEU A 296 3.58 16.01 16.35
C LEU A 296 5.09 15.81 16.54
N ALA A 297 5.91 16.82 16.24
CA ALA A 297 7.35 16.75 16.46
C ALA A 297 7.72 16.65 17.93
N GLY A 298 6.99 17.33 18.83
CA GLY A 298 7.17 17.18 20.28
C GLY A 298 6.90 15.74 20.73
N ALA A 299 5.81 15.14 20.24
CA ALA A 299 5.47 13.74 20.52
C ALA A 299 6.54 12.76 20.01
N LEU A 300 6.94 12.93 18.74
CA LEU A 300 7.98 12.09 18.12
C LEU A 300 9.31 12.23 18.86
N GLN A 301 9.71 13.45 19.23
CA GLN A 301 10.94 13.67 19.98
C GLN A 301 10.88 13.00 21.36
N CYS A 302 9.77 13.14 22.10
CA CYS A 302 9.58 12.44 23.36
C CYS A 302 9.74 10.92 23.22
N ALA A 303 9.15 10.32 22.17
CA ALA A 303 9.33 8.91 21.88
C ALA A 303 10.79 8.57 21.53
N HIS A 304 11.44 9.37 20.69
CA HIS A 304 12.84 9.17 20.26
C HIS A 304 13.81 9.23 21.44
N ASP A 305 13.59 10.14 22.40
CA ASP A 305 14.39 10.28 23.62
C ASP A 305 14.29 9.02 24.51
N HIS A 306 13.20 8.26 24.38
CA HIS A 306 12.99 6.97 25.04
C HIS A 306 13.31 5.76 24.14
N GLN A 307 13.99 5.98 23.01
CA GLN A 307 14.36 4.95 22.03
C GLN A 307 13.15 4.24 21.41
N ILE A 308 12.00 4.92 21.33
CA ILE A 308 10.78 4.43 20.70
C ILE A 308 10.57 5.17 19.37
N LEU A 309 10.31 4.42 18.31
CA LEU A 309 10.09 4.92 16.97
C LEU A 309 8.62 4.71 16.58
N TYR A 310 8.02 5.72 15.94
CA TYR A 310 6.61 5.72 15.61
C TYR A 310 6.30 4.82 14.41
N GLN A 311 7.07 4.92 13.33
CA GLN A 311 7.08 4.02 12.16
C GLN A 311 5.77 3.84 11.37
N ASN A 312 4.64 4.42 11.81
CA ASN A 312 3.30 4.14 11.30
C ASN A 312 2.58 5.41 10.82
N PHE A 313 3.27 6.23 10.03
CA PHE A 313 2.74 7.47 9.47
C PHE A 313 1.62 7.21 8.47
N LYS A 314 0.46 7.78 8.78
CA LYS A 314 -0.69 7.94 7.89
C LYS A 314 -1.71 8.85 8.58
N LEU A 315 -2.51 9.56 7.79
CA LEU A 315 -3.52 10.48 8.32
C LEU A 315 -4.57 9.79 9.20
N SER A 316 -4.82 8.49 8.99
CA SER A 316 -5.77 7.70 9.77
C SER A 316 -5.30 7.38 11.20
N ASN A 317 -4.00 7.52 11.50
CA ASN A 317 -3.42 7.33 12.83
C ASN A 317 -3.16 8.64 13.59
N LEU A 318 -3.48 9.79 13.00
CA LEU A 318 -3.42 11.08 13.67
C LEU A 318 -4.81 11.39 14.22
N LEU A 319 -5.04 11.17 15.51
CA LEU A 319 -6.35 11.39 16.12
C LEU A 319 -6.53 12.85 16.54
N ILE A 320 -7.77 13.33 16.49
CA ILE A 320 -8.15 14.68 16.87
C ILE A 320 -8.89 14.64 18.21
N ARG A 321 -8.36 15.32 19.22
CA ARG A 321 -8.93 15.33 20.58
C ARG A 321 -10.11 16.29 20.74
N ASN A 322 -10.11 17.42 20.03
CA ASN A 322 -11.05 18.53 20.18
C ASN A 322 -11.81 18.80 18.86
N GLN A 323 -12.90 19.57 18.90
CA GLN A 323 -13.71 19.90 17.70
C GLN A 323 -13.51 21.35 17.18
N PRO A 324 -12.31 21.79 16.77
CA PRO A 324 -12.17 23.10 16.17
C PRO A 324 -12.50 23.05 14.67
N ASN A 325 -13.16 24.10 14.19
CA ASN A 325 -13.44 24.28 12.76
C ASN A 325 -12.21 24.69 11.93
N ASN A 326 -11.12 25.10 12.60
CA ASN A 326 -9.88 25.51 11.95
C ASN A 326 -8.77 24.51 12.28
N ILE A 327 -8.07 24.05 11.23
CA ILE A 327 -6.98 23.09 11.34
C ILE A 327 -5.93 23.54 12.36
N ARG A 328 -5.63 24.85 12.45
CA ARG A 328 -4.62 25.44 13.34
C ARG A 328 -4.86 25.16 14.82
N HIS A 329 -6.12 24.96 15.20
CA HIS A 329 -6.52 24.74 16.59
C HIS A 329 -6.71 23.26 16.92
N LEU A 330 -6.50 22.35 15.96
CA LEU A 330 -6.57 20.92 16.22
C LEU A 330 -5.52 20.52 17.26
N HIS A 331 -5.95 19.64 18.15
CA HIS A 331 -5.10 18.97 19.11
C HIS A 331 -4.90 17.52 18.65
N LEU A 332 -3.77 17.27 17.99
CA LEU A 332 -3.45 15.98 17.39
C LEU A 332 -2.83 15.01 18.40
N LEU A 333 -3.06 13.72 18.19
CA LEU A 333 -2.50 12.62 18.98
C LEU A 333 -1.93 11.57 18.01
N LEU A 334 -0.68 11.15 18.25
CA LEU A 334 -0.13 9.96 17.62
C LEU A 334 -0.76 8.71 18.24
N SER A 335 -1.36 7.84 17.42
CA SER A 335 -1.90 6.55 17.85
C SER A 335 -1.28 5.37 17.10
N ASP A 336 -1.52 4.16 17.60
CA ASP A 336 -1.13 2.89 16.98
C ASP A 336 0.39 2.74 16.77
N PHE A 337 1.14 2.83 17.87
CA PHE A 337 2.57 2.55 17.84
C PHE A 337 2.81 1.04 17.68
N PRO A 338 3.68 0.62 16.76
CA PRO A 338 4.03 -0.78 16.63
C PRO A 338 4.90 -1.23 17.80
N VAL A 339 4.68 -2.45 18.28
CA VAL A 339 5.51 -3.06 19.34
C VAL A 339 6.93 -3.34 18.85
N ALA A 340 7.07 -3.75 17.58
CA ALA A 340 8.38 -4.08 17.04
C ALA A 340 9.17 -2.81 16.69
N GLN A 341 10.26 -2.61 17.43
CA GLN A 341 11.14 -1.42 17.35
C GLN A 341 12.46 -1.71 16.61
N ASP A 342 12.71 -2.97 16.25
CA ASP A 342 13.89 -3.45 15.52
C ASP A 342 13.80 -3.27 14.00
N GLY A 343 12.73 -2.65 13.51
CA GLY A 343 12.47 -2.47 12.07
C GLY A 343 11.77 -3.65 11.39
N SER A 344 11.52 -4.75 12.11
CA SER A 344 10.74 -5.88 11.58
C SER A 344 9.28 -5.52 11.32
N PHE A 345 8.76 -4.46 11.97
CA PHE A 345 7.47 -3.91 11.62
C PHE A 345 7.53 -3.30 10.22
N PHE A 346 6.75 -3.84 9.30
CA PHE A 346 6.55 -3.27 7.98
C PHE A 346 5.05 -3.06 7.74
N SER A 347 4.62 -1.81 7.62
CA SER A 347 3.21 -1.50 7.41
C SER A 347 2.82 -1.87 5.98
N LYS A 348 2.18 -3.03 5.81
CA LYS A 348 1.61 -3.48 4.51
C LYS A 348 0.29 -2.80 4.16
N THR A 349 -0.04 -1.69 4.83
CA THR A 349 -1.25 -0.93 4.52
C THR A 349 -0.91 0.08 3.44
N PHE A 350 -1.60 0.04 2.30
CA PHE A 350 -1.43 1.01 1.22
C PHE A 350 -1.52 2.48 1.68
N GLU A 351 -2.30 2.76 2.73
CA GLU A 351 -2.39 4.09 3.35
C GLU A 351 -1.07 4.61 3.94
N ALA A 352 -0.13 3.74 4.32
CA ALA A 352 1.14 4.14 4.93
C ALA A 352 2.25 4.40 3.89
N PHE A 353 2.14 3.79 2.69
CA PHE A 353 3.15 3.90 1.65
C PHE A 353 3.48 5.34 1.24
N PRO A 354 2.52 6.29 1.12
CA PRO A 354 2.82 7.68 0.76
C PRO A 354 3.70 8.44 1.73
N TYR A 355 3.87 7.93 2.95
CA TYR A 355 4.66 8.55 4.01
C TYR A 355 5.89 7.73 4.39
N MET A 356 6.13 6.60 3.71
CA MET A 356 7.18 5.66 4.10
C MET A 356 8.55 6.14 3.63
N ALA A 357 9.49 6.26 4.58
CA ALA A 357 10.85 6.68 4.30
C ALA A 357 11.61 5.68 3.39
N PRO A 358 12.53 6.14 2.54
CA PRO A 358 13.37 5.30 1.66
C PRO A 358 13.98 4.09 2.38
N GLU A 359 14.63 4.32 3.51
CA GLU A 359 15.34 3.29 4.28
C GLU A 359 14.40 2.24 4.89
N ARG A 360 13.10 2.54 5.04
CA ARG A 360 12.11 1.55 5.52
C ARG A 360 11.86 0.47 4.49
N TRP A 361 11.88 0.83 3.21
CA TRP A 361 11.81 -0.12 2.09
C TRP A 361 13.03 -1.03 2.00
N GLU A 362 14.11 -0.67 2.68
CA GLU A 362 15.35 -1.43 2.81
C GLU A 362 15.43 -2.18 4.15
N GLY A 363 14.36 -2.16 4.95
CA GLY A 363 14.28 -2.85 6.24
C GLY A 363 14.97 -2.11 7.39
N ARG A 364 15.36 -0.84 7.21
CA ARG A 364 15.98 -0.02 8.25
C ARG A 364 14.98 0.93 8.88
N VAL A 365 15.13 1.18 10.18
CA VAL A 365 14.29 2.08 10.97
C VAL A 365 15.19 3.00 11.77
N LEU A 366 14.96 4.30 11.62
CA LEU A 366 15.75 5.36 12.25
C LEU A 366 14.83 6.47 12.76
N PRO A 367 15.25 7.30 13.74
CA PRO A 367 14.57 8.55 14.06
C PRO A 367 14.35 9.45 12.83
N ALA A 368 15.29 9.43 11.89
CA ALA A 368 15.19 10.13 10.61
C ALA A 368 14.04 9.59 9.72
N SER A 369 13.65 8.32 9.86
CA SER A 369 12.51 7.74 9.14
C SER A 369 11.21 8.38 9.59
N ASP A 370 11.07 8.64 10.89
CA ASP A 370 9.90 9.33 11.43
C ASP A 370 9.86 10.80 11.00
N GLN A 371 11.02 11.46 10.93
CA GLN A 371 11.10 12.83 10.39
C GLN A 371 10.63 12.89 8.93
N TYR A 372 11.01 11.90 8.10
CA TYR A 372 10.55 11.80 6.72
C TYR A 372 9.03 11.64 6.65
N GLY A 373 8.46 10.74 7.47
CA GLY A 373 7.02 10.55 7.54
C GLY A 373 6.27 11.82 7.95
N LEU A 374 6.78 12.56 8.94
CA LEU A 374 6.22 13.86 9.31
C LEU A 374 6.34 14.87 8.17
N ALA A 375 7.49 14.95 7.48
CA ALA A 375 7.67 15.83 6.34
C ALA A 375 6.71 15.50 5.19
N ALA A 376 6.39 14.23 4.96
CA ALA A 376 5.40 13.79 3.97
C ALA A 376 3.97 14.17 4.36
N ILE A 377 3.60 14.09 5.65
CA ILE A 377 2.31 14.61 6.14
C ILE A 377 2.22 16.13 5.95
N VAL A 378 3.29 16.85 6.29
CA VAL A 378 3.37 18.32 6.09
C VAL A 378 3.23 18.67 4.61
N TYR A 379 3.91 17.94 3.74
CA TYR A 379 3.77 18.07 2.29
C TYR A 379 2.32 17.93 1.88
N GLU A 380 1.63 16.88 2.34
CA GLU A 380 0.25 16.63 1.96
C GLU A 380 -0.72 17.71 2.42
N LEU A 381 -0.56 18.23 3.64
CA LEU A 381 -1.41 19.30 4.14
C LEU A 381 -1.23 20.60 3.33
N LEU A 382 -0.03 20.87 2.81
CA LEU A 382 0.23 22.06 2.02
C LEU A 382 -0.15 21.90 0.54
N ALA A 383 0.18 20.76 -0.05
CA ALA A 383 -0.01 20.48 -1.47
C ALA A 383 -1.37 19.84 -1.80
N GLY A 384 -2.11 19.37 -0.79
CA GLY A 384 -3.38 18.66 -0.94
C GLY A 384 -3.25 17.25 -1.51
N ARG A 385 -2.02 16.74 -1.58
CA ARG A 385 -1.64 15.40 -2.03
C ARG A 385 -0.30 15.01 -1.42
N PRO A 386 -0.04 13.72 -1.16
CA PRO A 386 1.26 13.26 -0.69
C PRO A 386 2.37 13.52 -1.72
N PRO A 387 3.66 13.45 -1.30
CA PRO A 387 4.80 13.68 -2.20
C PRO A 387 4.81 12.73 -3.40
N PHE A 388 4.36 11.49 -3.18
CA PHE A 388 4.25 10.47 -4.21
C PHE A 388 2.89 9.77 -4.12
N GLN A 389 2.39 9.35 -5.29
CA GLN A 389 1.16 8.58 -5.44
C GLN A 389 1.43 7.43 -6.39
N GLY A 390 0.94 6.25 -6.05
CA GLY A 390 1.18 5.02 -6.80
C GLY A 390 0.10 4.00 -6.49
N GLY A 391 -0.28 3.20 -7.48
CA GLY A 391 -1.31 2.17 -7.34
C GLY A 391 -0.82 0.85 -6.73
N SER A 392 0.50 0.72 -6.50
CA SER A 392 1.11 -0.51 -6.00
C SER A 392 2.23 -0.21 -4.99
N GLU A 393 2.53 -1.18 -4.13
CA GLU A 393 3.66 -1.14 -3.20
C GLU A 393 4.97 -0.88 -3.93
N TYR A 394 5.20 -1.58 -5.05
CA TYR A 394 6.38 -1.41 -5.88
C TYR A 394 6.54 0.02 -6.41
N THR A 395 5.48 0.60 -6.98
CA THR A 395 5.52 1.97 -7.50
C THR A 395 5.86 2.95 -6.38
N MET A 396 5.26 2.77 -5.20
CA MET A 396 5.57 3.61 -4.05
C MET A 396 7.03 3.45 -3.61
N ARG A 397 7.53 2.22 -3.52
CA ARG A 397 8.94 1.94 -3.25
C ARG A 397 9.87 2.63 -4.24
N PHE A 398 9.62 2.48 -5.55
CA PHE A 398 10.43 3.10 -6.60
C PHE A 398 10.45 4.62 -6.47
N LEU A 399 9.27 5.25 -6.29
CA LEU A 399 9.16 6.70 -6.16
C LEU A 399 9.89 7.22 -4.91
N HIS A 400 9.70 6.55 -3.76
CA HIS A 400 10.36 6.92 -2.52
C HIS A 400 11.88 6.70 -2.57
N LEU A 401 12.39 5.67 -3.26
CA LEU A 401 13.82 5.44 -3.40
C LEU A 401 14.48 6.37 -4.43
N ASN A 402 13.86 6.58 -5.59
CA ASN A 402 14.57 7.10 -6.77
C ASN A 402 14.14 8.49 -7.24
N MET A 403 12.89 8.91 -6.98
CA MET A 403 12.34 10.14 -7.56
C MET A 403 12.39 11.31 -6.58
N GLN A 404 12.75 12.51 -7.03
CA GLN A 404 12.61 13.70 -6.18
C GLN A 404 11.15 14.17 -6.16
N PRO A 405 10.59 14.54 -4.99
CA PRO A 405 9.25 15.08 -4.92
C PRO A 405 9.22 16.47 -5.58
N GLN A 406 8.09 16.82 -6.19
CA GLN A 406 7.89 18.17 -6.71
C GLN A 406 7.87 19.18 -5.55
N MET A 407 8.16 20.45 -5.82
CA MET A 407 8.01 21.47 -4.79
C MET A 407 6.53 21.60 -4.39
N PRO A 408 6.18 21.65 -3.09
CA PRO A 408 4.81 21.89 -2.67
C PRO A 408 4.19 23.17 -3.28
N SER A 409 5.00 24.20 -3.56
CA SER A 409 4.54 25.42 -4.22
C SER A 409 4.03 25.25 -5.65
N VAL A 410 4.28 24.10 -6.30
CA VAL A 410 3.64 23.74 -7.58
C VAL A 410 2.12 23.60 -7.40
N PHE A 411 1.69 23.15 -6.22
CA PHE A 411 0.28 22.93 -5.88
C PHE A 411 -0.29 24.03 -4.98
N SER A 412 0.56 24.72 -4.23
CA SER A 412 0.20 25.84 -3.35
C SER A 412 1.07 27.07 -3.66
N PRO A 413 0.71 27.88 -4.68
CA PRO A 413 1.57 28.94 -5.22
C PRO A 413 2.02 30.01 -4.20
N ASN A 414 1.26 30.19 -3.12
CA ASN A 414 1.54 31.19 -2.09
C ASN A 414 2.54 30.70 -1.02
N LEU A 415 3.14 29.52 -1.20
CA LEU A 415 4.08 28.96 -0.25
C LEU A 415 5.47 29.63 -0.37
N PRO A 416 6.05 30.16 0.72
CA PRO A 416 7.37 30.78 0.67
C PRO A 416 8.46 29.80 0.21
N PRO A 417 9.44 30.22 -0.59
CA PRO A 417 10.54 29.35 -1.05
C PRO A 417 11.30 28.67 0.10
N ALA A 418 11.48 29.36 1.23
CA ALA A 418 12.12 28.79 2.40
C ALA A 418 11.35 27.60 2.98
N VAL A 419 10.01 27.63 2.97
CA VAL A 419 9.18 26.52 3.42
C VAL A 419 9.31 25.31 2.49
N ASN A 420 9.37 25.52 1.17
CA ASN A 420 9.69 24.44 0.23
C ASN A 420 11.02 23.74 0.59
N HIS A 421 12.09 24.52 0.82
CA HIS A 421 13.41 23.98 1.14
C HIS A 421 13.41 23.14 2.42
N VAL A 422 12.71 23.57 3.47
CA VAL A 422 12.60 22.81 4.71
C VAL A 422 11.90 21.47 4.48
N ILE A 423 10.79 21.46 3.75
CA ILE A 423 10.02 20.24 3.48
C ILE A 423 10.84 19.28 2.61
N LEU A 424 11.45 19.78 1.53
CA LEU A 424 12.26 18.95 0.64
C LEU A 424 13.50 18.39 1.35
N ARG A 425 14.11 19.15 2.27
CA ARG A 425 15.20 18.62 3.11
C ARG A 425 14.71 17.52 4.06
N GLY A 426 13.52 17.67 4.66
CA GLY A 426 12.90 16.61 5.45
C GLY A 426 12.59 15.34 4.63
N LEU A 427 12.34 15.51 3.32
CA LEU A 427 12.09 14.44 2.35
C LEU A 427 13.36 13.97 1.60
N ALA A 428 14.56 14.36 2.05
CA ALA A 428 15.80 13.93 1.40
C ALA A 428 15.93 12.40 1.45
N LYS A 429 16.52 11.82 0.40
CA LYS A 429 16.60 10.37 0.24
C LYS A 429 17.47 9.73 1.31
N ARG A 430 18.66 10.28 1.51
CA ARG A 430 19.59 9.82 2.54
C ARG A 430 19.21 10.41 3.90
N PRO A 431 19.09 9.60 4.96
CA PRO A 431 18.80 10.08 6.31
C PRO A 431 19.73 11.20 6.80
N GLU A 432 21.02 11.12 6.48
CA GLU A 432 22.07 12.08 6.86
C GLU A 432 21.93 13.46 6.19
N ASP A 433 21.22 13.55 5.07
CA ASP A 433 20.97 14.84 4.39
C ASP A 433 19.80 15.60 5.02
N ARG A 434 19.03 14.95 5.90
CA ARG A 434 17.86 15.54 6.56
C ARG A 434 18.26 16.42 7.74
N PHE A 435 17.32 16.76 8.62
CA PHE A 435 17.65 17.53 9.83
C PHE A 435 18.11 16.60 10.95
N PRO A 436 19.00 17.05 11.85
CA PRO A 436 19.53 16.21 12.94
C PRO A 436 18.46 15.58 13.83
N SER A 437 17.29 16.21 13.98
CA SER A 437 16.16 15.65 14.72
C SER A 437 14.82 16.19 14.21
N VAL A 438 13.72 15.50 14.56
CA VAL A 438 12.37 15.94 14.21
C VAL A 438 12.03 17.30 14.85
N ALA A 439 12.56 17.57 16.05
CA ALA A 439 12.42 18.86 16.71
C ALA A 439 13.12 19.99 15.94
N VAL A 440 14.31 19.74 15.38
CA VAL A 440 15.01 20.74 14.54
C VAL A 440 14.26 21.01 13.25
N PHE A 441 13.74 19.96 12.60
CA PHE A 441 12.87 20.10 11.42
C PHE A 441 11.67 21.02 11.72
N ALA A 442 10.91 20.73 12.78
CA ALA A 442 9.71 21.49 13.14
C ALA A 442 10.01 22.94 13.53
N LYS A 443 11.04 23.19 14.34
CA LYS A 443 11.48 24.55 14.71
C LYS A 443 11.91 25.35 13.48
N THR A 444 12.61 24.71 12.54
CA THR A 444 13.04 25.36 11.30
C THR A 444 11.83 25.72 10.44
N LEU A 445 10.87 24.81 10.30
CA LEU A 445 9.62 25.08 9.57
C LEU A 445 8.86 26.27 10.20
N GLN A 446 8.66 26.24 11.53
CA GLN A 446 7.96 27.29 12.27
C GLN A 446 8.63 28.66 12.09
N ARG A 447 9.96 28.72 12.09
CA ARG A 447 10.72 29.97 11.89
C ARG A 447 10.45 30.61 10.51
N TYR A 448 10.24 29.81 9.47
CA TYR A 448 9.92 30.33 8.14
C TYR A 448 8.42 30.54 7.91
N CYS A 449 7.59 30.17 8.89
CA CYS A 449 6.17 30.51 8.91
C CYS A 449 5.88 31.80 9.70
N SER A 450 6.79 32.23 10.57
CA SER A 450 6.65 33.44 11.40
C SER A 450 7.24 34.64 10.70
#